data_AF-A0A358M540-F1
#
_entry.id   AF-A0A358M540-F1
#
_cell.length_a   1.000
_cell.length_b   1.000
_cell.length_c   1.000
_cell.angle_alpha   90.00
_cell.angle_beta   90.00
_cell.angle_gamma   90.00
#
_symmetry.space_group_name_H-M   'P 1'
#
loop_
_entity.id
_entity.type
_entity.pdbx_description
1 polymer ?
#
loop_
_entity_poly.entity_id
_entity_poly.type
_entity_poly.pdbx_seq_one_letter_code
_entity_poly.pdbx_strand_id
1 'polypeptide(L)' 'FIDEDLNQYSNLTTGKVYWNVLNKERRGEYLGETVQVIPHITNEIKQFIYGVGRKTDADIV' A
#
# COMPACT_ATOMS: atom_id res chain seq x y z
N PHE A 1 15.51 -11.28 -15.41
CA PHE A 1 16.32 -10.61 -14.36
C PHE A 1 16.01 -11.11 -12.96
N ILE A 2 14.84 -11.69 -12.66
CA ILE A 2 14.59 -12.38 -11.36
C ILE A 2 13.86 -13.74 -11.45
N ASP A 3 13.57 -14.27 -12.65
CA ASP A 3 13.03 -15.64 -12.90
C ASP A 3 11.87 -16.11 -11.99
N GLU A 4 11.08 -15.16 -11.48
CA GLU A 4 9.96 -15.33 -10.56
C GLU A 4 8.72 -14.64 -11.14
N ASP A 5 7.55 -15.27 -10.97
CA ASP A 5 6.28 -14.71 -11.41
C ASP A 5 5.86 -13.54 -10.50
N LEU A 6 5.99 -12.32 -11.02
CA LEU A 6 5.50 -11.13 -10.34
C LEU A 6 3.96 -11.18 -10.25
N ASN A 7 3.44 -10.99 -9.04
CA ASN A 7 2.01 -11.02 -8.80
C ASN A 7 1.43 -9.59 -8.81
N GLN A 8 0.09 -9.48 -8.75
CA GLN A 8 -0.60 -8.18 -8.68
C GLN A 8 -0.24 -7.31 -7.45
N TYR A 9 0.48 -7.89 -6.48
CA TYR A 9 1.06 -7.18 -5.34
C TYR A 9 2.45 -6.63 -5.66
N SER A 10 3.08 -6.98 -6.78
CA SER A 10 4.33 -6.39 -7.23
C SER A 10 4.14 -5.05 -7.96
N ASN A 11 2.90 -4.61 -8.19
CA ASN A 11 2.59 -3.34 -8.86
C ASN A 11 1.75 -2.41 -7.98
N LEU A 12 2.34 -1.29 -7.56
CA LEU A 12 1.67 -0.21 -6.84
C LEU A 12 1.55 1.02 -7.73
N THR A 13 0.32 1.45 -7.99
CA THR A 13 0.05 2.69 -8.73
C THR A 13 -0.53 3.74 -7.80
N THR A 14 -0.29 5.01 -8.11
CA THR A 14 -0.87 6.14 -7.38
C THR A 14 -2.39 6.02 -7.31
N GLY A 15 -3.07 5.66 -8.40
CA GLY A 15 -4.52 5.48 -8.40
C GLY A 15 -5.01 4.44 -7.39
N LYS A 16 -4.32 3.30 -7.26
CA LYS A 16 -4.64 2.24 -6.30
C LYS A 16 -4.45 2.71 -4.85
N VAL A 17 -3.38 3.44 -4.58
CA VAL A 17 -3.09 4.00 -3.24
C VAL A 17 -4.19 5.00 -2.82
N TYR A 18 -4.49 5.97 -3.67
CA TYR A 18 -5.51 6.98 -3.36
C TYR A 18 -6.91 6.36 -3.23
N TRP A 19 -7.25 5.40 -4.08
CA TRP A 19 -8.52 4.69 -4.00
C TRP A 19 -8.66 3.93 -2.67
N ASN A 20 -7.61 3.25 -2.23
CA ASN A 20 -7.61 2.52 -0.96
C ASN A 20 -7.83 3.48 0.22
N VAL A 21 -7.04 4.55 0.29
CA VAL A 21 -7.12 5.53 1.38
C VAL A 21 -8.48 6.23 1.40
N LEU A 22 -9.02 6.62 0.25
CA LEU A 22 -10.36 7.21 0.15
C LEU A 22 -11.44 6.25 0.66
N ASN A 23 -11.33 4.96 0.35
CA ASN A 23 -12.31 3.98 0.84
C ASN A 23 -12.19 3.71 2.34
N LYS A 24 -10.97 3.71 2.89
CA LYS A 24 -10.76 3.63 4.35
C LYS A 24 -11.39 4.83 5.06
N GLU A 25 -11.23 6.02 4.48
CA GLU A 25 -11.85 7.25 4.95
C GLU A 25 -13.37 7.16 4.95
N ARG A 26 -13.98 6.76 3.82
CA ARG A 26 -15.44 6.61 3.71
C ARG A 26 -16.03 5.53 4.63
N ARG A 27 -15.23 4.55 5.05
CA ARG A 27 -15.61 3.55 6.07
C ARG A 27 -15.44 4.05 7.51
N GLY A 28 -14.86 5.24 7.71
CA GLY A 28 -14.59 5.80 9.02
C GLY A 28 -13.34 5.24 9.71
N GLU A 29 -12.43 4.57 8.99
CA GLU A 29 -11.22 3.98 9.59
C GLU A 29 -10.25 5.04 10.13
N TYR A 30 -10.33 6.28 9.63
CA TYR A 30 -9.55 7.42 10.13
C TYR A 30 -10.27 8.19 11.25
N LEU A 31 -11.39 7.69 11.79
CA LEU A 31 -12.07 8.24 12.98
C LEU A 31 -12.40 9.75 12.92
N GLY A 32 -12.63 10.28 11.72
CA GLY A 32 -12.91 11.70 11.51
C GLY A 32 -11.67 12.61 11.43
N GLU A 33 -10.47 12.03 11.45
CA GLU A 33 -9.23 12.77 11.18
C GLU A 33 -9.11 13.17 9.70
N THR A 34 -8.45 14.29 9.46
CA THR A 34 -8.18 14.77 8.09
C THR A 34 -7.20 13.82 7.39
N VAL A 35 -7.64 13.19 6.31
CA VAL A 35 -6.74 12.43 5.45
C VAL A 35 -5.81 13.36 4.68
N GLN A 36 -4.53 13.04 4.71
CA GLN A 36 -3.40 13.83 4.21
C GLN A 36 -2.37 12.95 3.54
N VAL A 37 -1.54 13.55 2.66
CA VAL A 37 -0.44 12.82 2.00
C VAL A 37 0.53 12.21 3.03
N ILE A 38 0.92 13.00 4.03
CA ILE A 38 1.64 12.51 5.20
C ILE A 38 0.69 12.64 6.40
N PRO A 39 0.48 11.60 7.21
CA PRO A 39 1.11 10.27 7.13
C PRO A 39 0.29 9.23 6.32
N HIS A 40 -0.93 9.51 5.89
CA HIS A 40 -1.89 8.48 5.44
C HIS A 40 -1.50 7.81 4.11
N ILE A 41 -1.19 8.62 3.08
CA ILE A 41 -0.79 8.10 1.77
C ILE A 41 0.58 7.42 1.87
N THR A 42 1.53 8.03 2.58
CA THR A 42 2.87 7.43 2.76
C THR A 42 2.83 6.15 3.59
N ASN A 43 1.94 6.03 4.59
CA ASN A 43 1.74 4.79 5.33
C ASN A 43 1.13 3.69 4.46
N GLU A 44 0.16 4.02 3.58
CA GLU A 44 -0.41 3.04 2.64
C GLU A 44 0.68 2.49 1.69
N ILE A 45 1.55 3.35 1.17
CA ILE A 45 2.70 2.94 0.34
C ILE A 45 3.64 2.02 1.11
N LYS A 46 4.03 2.40 2.34
CA LYS A 46 4.89 1.58 3.19
C LYS A 46 4.26 0.22 3.52
N GLN A 47 2.98 0.19 3.88
CA GLN A 47 2.26 -1.04 4.18
C GLN A 47 2.24 -1.99 3.00
N PHE A 48 2.09 -1.47 1.78
CA PHE A 48 2.16 -2.26 0.56
C PHE A 48 3.55 -2.88 0.38
N ILE A 49 4.62 -2.09 0.47
CA ILE A 49 6.01 -2.56 0.31
C ILE A 49 6.34 -3.64 1.35
N TYR A 50 6.06 -3.39 2.63
CA TYR A 50 6.29 -4.38 3.68
C TYR A 50 5.40 -5.62 3.54
N GLY A 51 4.18 -5.46 3.02
CA GLY A 51 3.27 -6.56 2.75
C GLY A 51 3.76 -7.47 1.62
N VAL A 52 4.41 -6.91 0.60
CA VAL A 52 5.04 -7.69 -0.48
C VAL A 52 6.23 -8.46 0.06
N GLY A 53 7.14 -7.80 0.76
CA GLY A 53 8.32 -8.44 1.36
C GLY A 53 7.99 -9.67 2.20
N ARG A 54 6.94 -9.56 3.04
CA ARG A 54 6.46 -10.69 3.86
C ARG A 54 5.81 -11.81 3.05
N LYS A 55 5.18 -11.51 1.92
CA LYS A 55 4.48 -12.51 1.09
C LYS A 55 5.43 -13.26 0.17
N THR A 56 6.49 -12.61 -0.28
CA THR A 56 7.49 -13.19 -1.18
C THR A 56 8.69 -13.76 -0.43
N ASP A 57 8.66 -13.75 0.93
CA ASP A 57 9.78 -14.12 1.81
C ASP A 57 11.12 -13.56 1.34
N ALA A 58 11.10 -12.29 0.92
CA ALA A 58 12.23 -11.66 0.26
C ALA A 58 13.24 -11.19 1.32
N ASP A 59 14.50 -11.60 1.19
CA ASP A 59 15.59 -11.12 2.03
C ASP A 59 15.82 -9.60 1.88
N ILE A 60 15.56 -9.06 0.68
CA ILE A 60 15.72 -7.64 0.32
C ILE A 60 14.53 -7.21 -0.55
N VAL A 61 13.95 -6.05 -0.21
CA VAL A 61 12.79 -5.43 -0.90
C VAL A 61 13.14 -4.02 -1.34
#